data_AF-A0A7Y5Q8T2-F1
#
_entry.id   AF-A0A7Y5Q8T2-F1
#
_cell.length_a   1.000
_cell.length_b   1.000
_cell.length_c   1.000
_cell.angle_alpha   90.00
_cell.angle_beta   90.00
_cell.angle_gamma   90.00
#
_symmetry.space_group_name_H-M   'P 1'
#
loop_
_entity.id
_entity.type
_entity.pdbx_description
1 polymer ?
#
loop_
_entity_poly.entity_id
_entity_poly.type
_entity_poly.pdbx_seq_one_letter_code
_entity_poly.pdbx_strand_id
1 'polypeptide(L)'
;ARLLEAVVEEVPVERVAGHFHDTRGTALANAARSLDFGVRVLDASAGGLGGCPYAPGAAGNLATEDLVYFLERSGYETGVNLEGVYRAARTLFERLGRTSKSRVHQALESTHARSAHN
;
A
#
# COMPACT_ATOMS: atom_id res chain seq x y z
N ALA A 1 -18.50 7.41 -5.88
CA ALA A 1 -17.91 6.55 -4.84
C ALA A 1 -19.03 6.11 -3.90
N ARG A 2 -20.03 5.41 -4.45
CA ARG A 2 -21.36 5.32 -3.85
C ARG A 2 -21.37 4.75 -2.43
N LEU A 3 -20.47 3.81 -2.15
CA LEU A 3 -20.31 3.25 -0.81
C LEU A 3 -19.85 4.31 0.21
N LEU A 4 -18.82 5.08 -0.11
CA LEU A 4 -18.33 6.12 0.80
C LEU A 4 -19.37 7.22 0.99
N GLU A 5 -20.05 7.63 -0.08
CA GLU A 5 -21.17 8.61 -0.02
C GLU A 5 -22.20 8.20 1.03
N ALA A 6 -22.69 6.95 0.98
CA ALA A 6 -23.65 6.45 1.94
C ALA A 6 -23.07 6.27 3.37
N VAL A 7 -21.79 5.86 3.49
CA VAL A 7 -21.20 5.62 4.81
C VAL A 7 -20.96 6.92 5.57
N VAL A 8 -20.49 7.98 4.89
CA VAL A 8 -20.17 9.25 5.57
C VAL A 8 -21.41 10.06 5.93
N GLU A 9 -22.58 9.73 5.37
CA GLU A 9 -23.88 10.29 5.81
C GLU A 9 -24.26 9.78 7.21
N GLU A 10 -23.84 8.56 7.58
CA GLU A 10 -24.21 7.90 8.83
C GLU A 10 -23.10 7.88 9.87
N VAL A 11 -21.83 7.91 9.43
CA VAL A 11 -20.65 7.80 10.29
C VAL A 11 -19.69 8.96 10.03
N PRO A 12 -19.25 9.70 11.07
CA PRO A 12 -18.24 10.74 10.92
C PRO A 12 -16.99 10.18 10.23
N VAL A 13 -16.50 10.88 9.20
CA VAL A 13 -15.42 10.37 8.34
C VAL A 13 -14.12 10.11 9.10
N GLU A 14 -13.89 10.81 10.21
CA GLU A 14 -12.74 10.62 11.09
C GLU A 14 -12.73 9.24 11.77
N ARG A 15 -13.88 8.54 11.77
CA ARG A 15 -14.04 7.16 12.28
C ARG A 15 -14.04 6.12 11.17
N VAL A 16 -13.80 6.51 9.91
CA VAL A 16 -13.79 5.63 8.75
C VAL A 16 -12.34 5.34 8.35
N ALA A 17 -12.07 4.06 8.08
CA ALA A 17 -10.80 3.60 7.50
C ALA A 17 -11.03 2.88 6.17
N GLY A 18 -10.06 2.96 5.26
CA GLY A 18 -10.09 2.24 3.99
C GLY A 18 -9.13 1.05 3.98
N HIS A 19 -9.64 -0.15 3.75
CA HIS A 19 -8.84 -1.36 3.52
C HIS A 19 -9.06 -1.86 2.09
N PHE A 20 -8.07 -1.69 1.22
CA PHE A 20 -8.21 -2.00 -0.20
C PHE A 20 -7.26 -3.11 -0.64
N HIS A 21 -7.82 -4.11 -1.33
CA HIS A 21 -7.03 -5.13 -2.00
C HIS A 21 -6.65 -4.68 -3.41
N ASP A 22 -5.39 -4.92 -3.79
CA ASP A 22 -4.84 -4.58 -5.10
C ASP A 22 -4.87 -5.75 -6.09
N THR A 23 -5.72 -6.76 -5.84
CA THR A 23 -5.89 -7.95 -6.70
C THR A 23 -6.13 -7.60 -8.17
N ARG A 24 -6.74 -6.44 -8.44
CA ARG A 24 -7.03 -5.94 -9.80
C ARG A 24 -6.36 -4.60 -10.11
N GLY A 25 -5.36 -4.19 -9.32
CA GLY A 25 -4.62 -2.94 -9.55
C GLY A 25 -5.41 -1.66 -9.29
N THR A 26 -6.49 -1.72 -8.49
CA THR A 26 -7.38 -0.58 -8.22
C THR A 26 -7.25 -0.01 -6.81
N ALA A 27 -6.39 -0.56 -5.96
CA ALA A 27 -6.35 -0.18 -4.56
C ALA A 27 -5.90 1.27 -4.34
N LEU A 28 -4.87 1.73 -5.06
CA LEU A 28 -4.42 3.13 -4.97
C LEU A 28 -5.48 4.11 -5.49
N ALA A 29 -6.21 3.75 -6.55
CA ALA A 29 -7.30 4.60 -7.07
C ALA A 29 -8.44 4.72 -6.04
N ASN A 30 -8.77 3.62 -5.36
CA ASN A 30 -9.75 3.64 -4.28
C ASN A 30 -9.25 4.43 -3.07
N ALA A 31 -7.98 4.27 -2.69
CA ALA A 31 -7.35 5.05 -1.63
C ALA A 31 -7.39 6.56 -1.94
N ALA A 32 -7.00 6.95 -3.16
CA ALA A 32 -7.08 8.33 -3.63
C ALA A 32 -8.51 8.86 -3.51
N ARG A 33 -9.51 8.08 -3.97
CA ARG A 33 -10.90 8.48 -3.86
C ARG A 33 -11.38 8.59 -2.42
N SER A 34 -10.91 7.76 -1.50
CA SER A 34 -11.22 7.89 -0.07
C SER A 34 -10.66 9.18 0.53
N LEU A 35 -9.46 9.60 0.11
CA LEU A 35 -8.86 10.86 0.57
C LEU A 35 -9.73 12.07 0.20
N ASP A 36 -10.33 12.08 -1.00
CA ASP A 36 -11.27 13.12 -1.45
C ASP A 36 -12.49 13.26 -0.54
N PHE A 37 -12.90 12.17 0.13
CA PHE A 37 -14.02 12.17 1.08
C PHE A 37 -13.61 12.58 2.49
N GLY A 38 -12.32 12.79 2.75
CA GLY A 38 -11.82 13.13 4.08
C GLY A 38 -11.31 11.95 4.89
N VAL A 39 -11.29 10.72 4.35
CA VAL A 39 -10.70 9.56 5.05
C VAL A 39 -9.21 9.80 5.28
N ARG A 40 -8.72 9.51 6.49
CA ARG A 40 -7.29 9.68 6.87
C ARG A 40 -6.64 8.44 7.46
N VAL A 41 -7.38 7.33 7.56
CA VAL A 41 -6.85 6.03 7.99
C VAL A 41 -6.97 5.05 6.82
N LEU A 42 -5.85 4.50 6.39
CA LEU A 42 -5.76 3.57 5.27
C LEU A 42 -4.90 2.37 5.66
N ASP A 43 -5.46 1.19 5.52
CA ASP A 43 -4.79 -0.07 5.84
C ASP A 43 -4.00 -0.57 4.62
N ALA A 44 -2.81 -1.10 4.88
CA ALA A 44 -1.92 -1.67 3.87
C ALA A 44 -1.04 -2.77 4.48
N SER A 45 -0.30 -3.49 3.65
CA SER A 45 0.60 -4.57 4.09
C SER A 45 1.99 -4.43 3.48
N ALA A 46 3.05 -4.63 4.28
CA ALA A 46 4.44 -4.50 3.84
C ALA A 46 4.73 -5.42 2.63
N GLY A 47 5.29 -4.86 1.56
CA GLY A 47 5.53 -5.51 0.27
C GLY A 47 4.29 -6.12 -0.40
N GLY A 48 3.08 -5.72 0.01
CA GLY A 48 1.82 -6.29 -0.45
C GLY A 48 1.60 -7.71 0.06
N LEU A 49 2.07 -8.03 1.27
CA LEU A 49 1.89 -9.35 1.87
C LEU A 49 0.40 -9.72 1.95
N GLY A 50 0.13 -11.00 1.74
CA GLY A 50 -1.23 -11.54 1.64
C GLY A 50 -1.63 -11.75 0.19
N GLY A 51 -2.20 -12.91 -0.10
CA GLY A 51 -2.81 -13.22 -1.40
C GLY A 51 -4.32 -13.17 -1.31
N CYS A 52 -4.99 -13.24 -2.45
CA CYS A 52 -6.43 -13.44 -2.48
C CYS A 52 -6.74 -14.96 -2.46
N PRO A 53 -7.46 -15.50 -1.46
CA PRO A 53 -7.83 -16.93 -1.45
C PRO A 53 -8.72 -17.29 -2.66
N TYR A 54 -9.43 -16.31 -3.23
CA TYR A 54 -10.29 -16.47 -4.39
C TYR A 54 -9.57 -16.25 -5.74
N ALA A 55 -8.31 -15.82 -5.72
CA ALA A 55 -7.48 -15.64 -6.93
C ALA A 55 -6.01 -16.03 -6.62
N PRO A 56 -5.70 -17.33 -6.62
CA PRO A 56 -4.37 -17.83 -6.28
C PRO A 56 -3.26 -17.18 -7.12
N GLY A 57 -2.23 -16.67 -6.46
CA GLY A 57 -1.08 -16.01 -7.11
C GLY A 57 -1.26 -14.51 -7.41
N ALA A 58 -2.49 -13.99 -7.36
CA ALA A 58 -2.74 -12.56 -7.50
C ALA A 58 -2.34 -11.78 -6.24
N ALA A 59 -2.11 -10.48 -6.38
CA ALA A 59 -1.89 -9.58 -5.26
C ALA A 59 -3.10 -9.58 -4.31
N GLY A 60 -2.85 -9.49 -3.01
CA GLY A 60 -3.88 -9.33 -1.99
C GLY A 60 -4.00 -7.87 -1.58
N ASN A 61 -3.35 -7.51 -0.48
CA ASN A 61 -3.40 -6.17 0.09
C ASN A 61 -2.66 -5.14 -0.78
N LEU A 62 -3.07 -3.89 -0.69
CA LEU A 62 -2.25 -2.75 -1.11
C LEU A 62 -0.92 -2.78 -0.35
N ALA A 63 0.19 -2.58 -1.08
CA ALA A 63 1.50 -2.52 -0.47
C ALA A 63 1.71 -1.22 0.31
N THR A 64 2.27 -1.31 1.51
CA THR A 64 2.57 -0.14 2.35
C THR A 64 3.52 0.83 1.65
N GLU A 65 4.57 0.32 0.99
CA GLU A 65 5.53 1.15 0.27
C GLU A 65 4.88 1.92 -0.89
N ASP A 66 3.97 1.27 -1.62
CA ASP A 66 3.26 1.89 -2.73
C ASP A 66 2.29 2.97 -2.22
N LEU A 67 1.60 2.71 -1.09
CA LEU A 67 0.71 3.68 -0.45
C LEU A 67 1.47 4.89 0.11
N VAL A 68 2.55 4.66 0.87
CA VAL A 68 3.37 5.74 1.45
C VAL A 68 3.95 6.61 0.35
N TYR A 69 4.55 6.00 -0.68
CA TYR A 69 5.06 6.74 -1.83
C TYR A 69 3.96 7.57 -2.50
N PHE A 70 2.79 6.98 -2.76
CA PHE A 70 1.67 7.71 -3.35
C PHE A 70 1.24 8.91 -2.47
N LEU A 71 1.06 8.71 -1.17
CA LEU A 71 0.61 9.74 -0.23
C LEU A 71 1.61 10.91 -0.18
N GLU A 72 2.90 10.62 0.03
CA GLU A 72 3.94 11.64 0.12
C GLU A 72 4.10 12.42 -1.19
N ARG A 73 4.05 11.73 -2.34
CA ARG A 73 4.09 12.37 -3.65
C ARG A 73 2.82 13.16 -3.98
N SER A 74 1.73 12.88 -3.28
CA SER A 74 0.47 13.62 -3.37
C SER A 74 0.36 14.74 -2.34
N GLY A 75 1.43 15.01 -1.57
CA GLY A 75 1.50 16.10 -0.60
C GLY A 75 0.94 15.76 0.80
N TYR A 76 0.69 14.49 1.09
CA TYR A 76 0.26 14.05 2.42
C TYR A 76 1.47 13.63 3.27
N GLU A 77 1.50 14.09 4.51
CA GLU A 77 2.47 13.62 5.50
C GLU A 77 2.02 12.29 6.09
N THR A 78 2.91 11.29 6.08
CA THR A 78 2.64 9.96 6.64
C THR A 78 3.37 9.73 7.96
N GLY A 79 4.52 10.39 8.16
CA GLY A 79 5.45 10.11 9.26
C GLY A 79 6.15 8.75 9.17
N VAL A 80 5.99 8.02 8.05
CA VAL A 80 6.52 6.67 7.88
C VAL A 80 7.93 6.73 7.28
N ASN A 81 8.89 6.02 7.89
CA ASN A 81 10.20 5.82 7.30
C ASN A 81 10.12 4.76 6.18
N LEU A 82 9.95 5.21 4.93
CA LEU A 82 9.82 4.34 3.75
C LEU A 82 11.00 3.36 3.58
N GLU A 83 12.23 3.82 3.83
CA GLU A 83 13.43 2.96 3.78
C GLU A 83 13.39 1.88 4.86
N GLY A 84 12.90 2.22 6.06
CA GLY A 84 12.67 1.25 7.13
C GLY A 84 11.64 0.19 6.75
N VAL A 85 10.54 0.59 6.11
CA VAL A 85 9.53 -0.36 5.60
C VAL A 85 10.12 -1.27 4.53
N TYR A 86 10.89 -0.72 3.58
CA TYR A 86 11.57 -1.51 2.56
C TYR A 86 12.46 -2.59 3.17
N ARG A 87 13.31 -2.26 4.16
CA ARG A 87 14.19 -3.24 4.82
C ARG A 87 13.43 -4.33 5.55
N ALA A 88 12.34 -3.96 6.23
CA ALA A 88 11.48 -4.89 6.92
C ALA A 88 10.79 -5.85 5.94
N ALA A 89 10.21 -5.31 4.86
CA ALA A 89 9.60 -6.10 3.79
C ALA A 89 10.63 -7.03 3.14
N ARG A 90 11.83 -6.55 2.83
CA ARG A 90 12.88 -7.34 2.21
C ARG A 90 13.24 -8.55 3.06
N THR A 91 13.51 -8.33 4.35
CA THR A 91 13.82 -9.41 5.31
C THR A 91 12.69 -10.44 5.38
N LEU A 92 11.43 -9.98 5.36
CA LEU A 92 10.26 -10.86 5.38
C LEU A 92 10.18 -11.71 4.10
N PHE A 93 10.31 -11.09 2.93
CA PHE A 93 10.16 -11.77 1.65
C PHE A 93 11.31 -12.75 1.37
N GLU A 94 12.54 -12.42 1.79
CA GLU A 94 13.68 -13.34 1.78
C GLU A 94 13.38 -14.62 2.60
N ARG A 95 12.87 -14.46 3.83
CA ARG A 95 12.51 -15.61 4.69
C ARG A 95 11.36 -16.44 4.15
N LEU A 96 10.41 -15.80 3.46
CA LEU A 96 9.28 -16.48 2.85
C LEU A 96 9.65 -17.17 1.53
N GLY A 97 10.86 -16.94 0.98
CA GLY A 97 11.23 -17.42 -0.35
C GLY A 97 10.33 -16.88 -1.45
N ARG A 98 9.82 -15.65 -1.28
CA ARG A 98 8.85 -15.01 -2.19
C ARG A 98 9.35 -13.62 -2.59
N THR A 99 8.84 -13.09 -3.69
CA THR A 99 9.13 -11.72 -4.12
C THR A 99 8.02 -10.76 -3.68
N SER A 100 8.41 -9.57 -3.22
CA SER A 100 7.47 -8.47 -2.96
C SER A 100 6.65 -8.11 -4.20
N LYS A 101 5.37 -7.77 -3.98
CA LYS A 101 4.46 -7.29 -5.05
C LYS A 101 4.41 -5.76 -5.13
N SER A 102 5.02 -5.05 -4.19
CA SER A 102 5.16 -3.59 -4.25
C SER A 102 6.04 -3.18 -5.43
N ARG A 103 5.57 -2.19 -6.20
CA ARG A 103 6.33 -1.59 -7.29
C ARG A 103 7.46 -0.70 -6.75
N VAL A 104 7.19 0.03 -5.67
CA VAL A 104 8.18 0.89 -5.00
C VAL A 104 9.30 0.06 -4.38
N HIS A 105 8.97 -1.04 -3.72
CA HIS A 105 9.95 -1.98 -3.19
C HIS A 105 10.89 -2.50 -4.28
N GLN A 106 10.35 -2.95 -5.42
CA GLN A 106 11.15 -3.45 -6.54
C GLN A 106 12.07 -2.36 -7.12
N ALA A 107 11.58 -1.12 -7.20
CA ALA A 107 12.38 0.02 -7.65
C ALA A 107 13.52 0.34 -6.68
N LEU A 108 13.25 0.34 -5.37
CA LEU A 108 14.25 0.54 -4.31
C LEU A 108 15.31 -0.55 -4.33
N GLU A 109 14.91 -1.82 -4.39
CA GLU A 109 15.83 -2.97 -4.48
C GLU A 109 16.77 -2.81 -5.69
N SER A 110 16.22 -2.47 -6.87
CA SER A 110 17.03 -2.25 -8.07
C SER A 110 18.04 -1.11 -7.91
N THR A 111 17.65 -0.06 -7.19
CA THR A 111 18.49 1.13 -7.00
C THR A 111 19.60 0.85 -6.00
N HIS A 112 19.30 0.17 -4.90
CA HIS A 112 20.30 -0.27 -3.93
C HIS A 112 21.28 -1.28 -4.52
N ALA A 113 20.81 -2.23 -5.33
CA ALA A 113 21.67 -3.17 -6.00
C ALA A 113 22.68 -2.45 -6.92
N ARG A 114 22.26 -1.43 -7.68
CA ARG A 114 23.17 -0.63 -8.51
C ARG A 114 24.20 0.14 -7.68
N SER A 115 23.77 0.77 -6.59
CA SER A 115 24.69 1.54 -5.72
C SER A 115 25.73 0.68 -5.01
N ALA A 116 25.49 -0.63 -4.84
CA ALA A 116 26.47 -1.55 -4.25
C ALA A 116 27.54 -2.05 -5.25
N HIS A 117 27.33 -1.85 -6.56
CA HIS A 117 28.25 -2.30 -7.62
C HIS A 117 29.13 -1.18 -8.19
N ASN A 118 28.90 0.08 -7.77
CA ASN A 118 29.70 1.25 -8.12
C ASN A 118 30.50 1.71 -6.91
#